data_AF-A0A351MTA0-F1
#
_entry.id   AF-A0A351MTA0-F1
#
_cell.length_a   1.000
_cell.length_b   1.000
_cell.length_c   1.000
_cell.angle_alpha   90.00
_cell.angle_beta   90.00
_cell.angle_gamma   90.00
#
_symmetry.space_group_name_H-M   'P 1'
#
loop_
_entity.id
_entity.type
_entity.pdbx_description
1 polymer ?
#
loop_
_entity_poly.entity_id
_entity_poly.type
_entity_poly.pdbx_seq_one_letter_code
_entity_poly.pdbx_strand_id
1 'polypeptide(L)'
;TNNGALNISTSANQALSGAMSGAGSLTKSGAGTLTLSGSNSHSGATNVTAGSLVISNANSLGSGSYNIGANGTLSLAYSIADGSSLTSTLTGSGLLQATGAGSFTFSNASGFTGTLSVLGGSFDMTGFGGQVRLNGGSLANLSSFTGTLEVDTGSTLDVSTLNSSASVVVKSGGALDFGSASGSTLTRSIVFQGGSLSNAENFTGNIVVSGTGVSIGAGALGAGTLVVGAGTSINVTGANANTVQAAGGLIIGGANLTGTVVASSGSFKLGASTGQVGIDELNTTSASALEIAGASVDLSNSFTAAAITYNSGTIQGAMNYTGTLTVAENANLIMNGTIGGTIAVATGATLSGSGTFNNVTVADGGTLSPGNSPGIQTYTGSLVLDGGSTWTVQVYSTEAVLTNGDDNGLHIGARGYDTIQITGSELFGGGSLDLSGATSVDKITLNLMTLANWEDSTGGLATNGRLEFAPGQVEQTFIIATYTGSATLAAGESITSIFAFDTSGYYMVNGGQPASSSQFSIYEFENVGSGLTELTLRVVPEPSTYGMILGGLALAAAAIRRRRQTKV
;
A
#
# COMPACT_ATOMS: atom_id res chain seq x y z
N THR A 1 -55.23 -11.20 -41.99
CA THR A 1 -54.44 -10.57 -43.07
C THR A 1 -54.63 -9.05 -43.03
N ASN A 2 -53.54 -8.29 -42.97
CA ASN A 2 -53.47 -6.84 -43.02
C ASN A 2 -52.96 -6.39 -44.41
N ASN A 3 -53.83 -5.74 -45.18
CA ASN A 3 -53.49 -5.13 -46.47
C ASN A 3 -53.57 -3.59 -46.42
N GLY A 4 -53.78 -3.01 -45.24
CA GLY A 4 -53.94 -1.56 -45.02
C GLY A 4 -53.01 -1.05 -43.91
N ALA A 5 -53.42 0.00 -43.18
CA ALA A 5 -52.67 0.48 -42.03
C ALA A 5 -53.35 0.04 -40.73
N LEU A 6 -52.67 -0.78 -39.93
CA LEU A 6 -53.12 -1.17 -38.58
C LEU A 6 -52.45 -0.28 -37.55
N ASN A 7 -53.22 0.59 -36.88
CA ASN A 7 -52.71 1.46 -35.82
C ASN A 7 -53.20 1.01 -34.44
N ILE A 8 -52.27 0.76 -33.52
CA ILE A 8 -52.52 0.42 -32.12
C ILE A 8 -52.14 1.64 -31.27
N SER A 9 -53.13 2.47 -30.95
CA SER A 9 -52.97 3.75 -30.24
C SER A 9 -53.40 3.71 -28.76
N THR A 10 -53.76 2.54 -28.23
CA THR A 10 -54.22 2.39 -26.84
C THR A 10 -53.10 2.55 -25.80
N SER A 11 -53.45 3.11 -24.64
CA SER A 11 -52.58 3.16 -23.46
C SER A 11 -52.59 1.85 -22.65
N ALA A 12 -53.54 0.95 -22.91
CA ALA A 12 -53.61 -0.36 -22.26
C ALA A 12 -52.66 -1.37 -22.91
N ASN A 13 -52.26 -2.38 -22.14
CA ASN A 13 -51.46 -3.49 -22.64
C ASN A 13 -52.33 -4.46 -23.44
N GLN A 14 -51.89 -4.81 -24.65
CA GLN A 14 -52.60 -5.69 -25.57
C GLN A 14 -51.70 -6.87 -25.96
N ALA A 15 -52.29 -8.03 -26.18
CA ALA A 15 -51.62 -9.18 -26.76
C ALA A 15 -52.30 -9.58 -28.07
N LEU A 16 -51.51 -9.78 -29.12
CA LEU A 16 -51.95 -10.35 -30.39
C LEU A 16 -51.27 -11.70 -30.59
N SER A 17 -52.03 -12.76 -30.32
CA SER A 17 -51.57 -14.15 -30.42
C SER A 17 -51.84 -14.79 -31.79
N GLY A 18 -52.70 -14.18 -32.61
CA GLY A 18 -52.96 -14.63 -33.97
C GLY A 18 -51.82 -14.29 -34.93
N ALA A 19 -51.68 -15.09 -35.99
CA ALA A 19 -50.75 -14.80 -37.09
C ALA A 19 -51.20 -13.56 -37.88
N MET A 20 -50.32 -12.57 -37.99
CA MET A 20 -50.47 -11.43 -38.89
C MET A 20 -49.80 -11.73 -40.23
N SER A 21 -50.46 -11.40 -41.35
CA SER A 21 -49.95 -11.61 -42.70
C SER A 21 -50.34 -10.43 -43.60
N GLY A 22 -49.75 -10.29 -44.78
CA GLY A 22 -50.09 -9.24 -45.75
C GLY A 22 -49.10 -8.07 -45.77
N ALA A 23 -49.26 -7.17 -46.75
CA ALA A 23 -48.31 -6.09 -47.03
C ALA A 23 -48.62 -4.76 -46.31
N GLY A 24 -49.69 -4.72 -45.51
CA GLY A 24 -50.10 -3.55 -44.76
C GLY A 24 -49.12 -3.18 -43.63
N SER A 25 -49.07 -1.89 -43.27
CA SER A 25 -48.21 -1.41 -42.20
C SER A 25 -48.82 -1.66 -40.81
N LEU A 26 -47.95 -1.84 -39.81
CA LEU A 26 -48.29 -1.86 -38.39
C LEU A 26 -47.71 -0.61 -37.73
N THR A 27 -48.53 0.18 -37.05
CA THR A 27 -48.09 1.33 -36.25
C THR A 27 -48.49 1.13 -34.80
N LYS A 28 -47.52 1.20 -33.89
CA LYS A 28 -47.72 1.21 -32.45
C LYS A 28 -47.46 2.64 -31.94
N SER A 29 -48.52 3.32 -31.50
CA SER A 29 -48.51 4.76 -31.17
C SER A 29 -49.08 5.10 -29.79
N GLY A 30 -49.69 4.15 -29.10
CA GLY A 30 -50.19 4.35 -27.73
C GLY A 30 -49.12 4.11 -26.66
N ALA A 31 -49.37 4.53 -25.42
CA ALA A 31 -48.39 4.38 -24.33
C ALA A 31 -48.23 2.94 -23.80
N GLY A 32 -49.21 2.05 -24.05
CA GLY A 32 -49.21 0.68 -23.52
C GLY A 32 -48.21 -0.25 -24.21
N THR A 33 -48.18 -1.51 -23.80
CA THR A 33 -47.39 -2.57 -24.44
C THR A 33 -48.23 -3.37 -25.44
N LEU A 34 -47.73 -3.59 -26.65
CA LEU A 34 -48.30 -4.57 -27.59
C LEU A 34 -47.38 -5.79 -27.63
N THR A 35 -47.88 -6.96 -27.23
CA THR A 35 -47.15 -8.22 -27.33
C THR A 35 -47.59 -8.99 -28.58
N LEU A 36 -46.66 -9.29 -29.47
CA LEU A 36 -46.86 -10.16 -30.63
C LEU A 36 -46.31 -11.55 -30.32
N SER A 37 -47.19 -12.55 -30.32
CA SER A 37 -46.83 -13.95 -30.04
C SER A 37 -47.21 -14.95 -31.13
N GLY A 38 -48.03 -14.55 -32.11
CA GLY A 38 -48.32 -15.37 -33.29
C GLY A 38 -47.18 -15.39 -34.30
N SER A 39 -47.11 -16.43 -35.13
CA SER A 39 -46.18 -16.48 -36.26
C SER A 39 -46.60 -15.50 -37.35
N ASN A 40 -45.90 -14.37 -37.48
CA ASN A 40 -46.26 -13.28 -38.38
C ASN A 40 -45.48 -13.37 -39.69
N SER A 41 -46.19 -13.27 -40.82
CA SER A 41 -45.65 -13.21 -42.18
C SER A 41 -45.97 -11.87 -42.87
N HIS A 42 -46.26 -10.83 -42.09
CA HIS A 42 -46.51 -9.50 -42.66
C HIS A 42 -45.21 -8.90 -43.23
N SER A 43 -45.32 -8.29 -44.41
CA SER A 43 -44.18 -7.70 -45.12
C SER A 43 -44.20 -6.17 -45.11
N GLY A 44 -45.27 -5.55 -44.61
CA GLY A 44 -45.35 -4.10 -44.45
C GLY A 44 -44.50 -3.58 -43.29
N ALA A 45 -44.17 -2.28 -43.32
CA ALA A 45 -43.34 -1.65 -42.31
C ALA A 45 -44.00 -1.68 -40.91
N THR A 46 -43.18 -1.90 -39.89
CA THR A 46 -43.54 -1.83 -38.47
C THR A 46 -42.97 -0.57 -37.85
N ASN A 47 -43.83 0.36 -37.45
CA ASN A 47 -43.46 1.64 -36.86
C ASN A 47 -43.81 1.65 -35.36
N VAL A 48 -42.81 1.75 -34.49
CA VAL A 48 -43.00 1.89 -33.05
C VAL A 48 -42.72 3.34 -32.68
N THR A 49 -43.78 4.14 -32.59
CA THR A 49 -43.68 5.60 -32.37
C THR A 49 -43.86 5.99 -30.90
N ALA A 50 -44.52 5.14 -30.10
CA ALA A 50 -44.63 5.29 -28.65
C ALA A 50 -44.92 3.94 -27.94
N GLY A 51 -44.60 3.89 -26.65
CA GLY A 51 -44.79 2.70 -25.80
C GLY A 51 -43.92 1.53 -26.24
N SER A 52 -44.30 0.31 -25.86
CA SER A 52 -43.51 -0.90 -26.13
C SER A 52 -44.18 -1.83 -27.14
N LEU A 53 -43.38 -2.37 -28.06
CA LEU A 53 -43.70 -3.53 -28.89
C LEU A 53 -42.84 -4.70 -28.40
N VAL A 54 -43.46 -5.71 -27.81
CA VAL A 54 -42.79 -6.93 -27.34
C VAL A 54 -42.94 -8.02 -28.38
N ILE A 55 -41.82 -8.59 -28.79
CA ILE A 55 -41.73 -9.77 -29.65
C ILE A 55 -41.42 -10.96 -28.75
N SER A 56 -42.26 -12.00 -28.75
CA SER A 56 -42.11 -13.13 -27.83
C SER A 56 -41.63 -14.44 -28.46
N ASN A 57 -41.37 -14.49 -29.77
CA ASN A 57 -40.67 -15.59 -30.44
C ASN A 57 -40.12 -15.14 -31.81
N ALA A 58 -39.18 -15.90 -32.38
CA ALA A 58 -38.50 -15.55 -33.64
C ALA A 58 -39.47 -15.41 -34.82
N ASN A 59 -40.49 -16.26 -34.87
CA ASN A 59 -41.49 -16.26 -35.93
C ASN A 59 -42.50 -15.12 -35.78
N SER A 60 -42.49 -14.38 -34.67
CA SER A 60 -43.33 -13.19 -34.49
C SER A 60 -42.82 -11.98 -35.26
N LEU A 61 -41.60 -12.05 -35.81
CA LEU A 61 -41.03 -11.02 -36.67
C LEU A 61 -41.49 -11.25 -38.11
N GLY A 62 -42.31 -10.34 -38.64
CA GLY A 62 -42.56 -10.28 -40.07
C GLY A 62 -41.30 -9.88 -40.85
N SER A 63 -41.37 -9.92 -42.18
CA SER A 63 -40.24 -9.61 -43.08
C SER A 63 -40.12 -8.12 -43.45
N GLY A 64 -41.05 -7.28 -42.97
CA GLY A 64 -41.01 -5.83 -43.20
C GLY A 64 -39.88 -5.11 -42.45
N SER A 65 -39.66 -3.84 -42.77
CA SER A 65 -38.73 -2.97 -42.06
C SER A 65 -39.26 -2.56 -40.68
N TYR A 66 -38.34 -2.26 -39.76
CA TYR A 66 -38.65 -1.78 -38.41
C TYR A 66 -38.13 -0.35 -38.24
N ASN A 67 -39.00 0.53 -37.78
CA ASN A 67 -38.67 1.91 -37.44
C ASN A 67 -39.06 2.18 -35.98
N ILE A 68 -38.08 2.44 -35.13
CA ILE A 68 -38.29 2.75 -33.71
C ILE A 68 -38.14 4.27 -33.54
N GLY A 69 -39.25 4.99 -33.45
CA GLY A 69 -39.26 6.42 -33.15
C GLY A 69 -38.68 6.70 -31.76
N ALA A 70 -38.29 7.96 -31.51
CA ALA A 70 -37.59 8.37 -30.28
C ALA A 70 -38.27 7.94 -28.96
N ASN A 71 -39.60 7.84 -28.94
CA ASN A 71 -40.39 7.45 -27.75
C ASN A 71 -40.87 5.99 -27.79
N GLY A 72 -40.45 5.23 -28.80
CA GLY A 72 -40.81 3.83 -29.00
C GLY A 72 -39.77 2.89 -28.38
N THR A 73 -40.24 1.72 -27.95
CA THR A 73 -39.39 0.61 -27.53
C THR A 73 -39.73 -0.65 -28.31
N LEU A 74 -38.73 -1.27 -28.94
CA LEU A 74 -38.82 -2.64 -29.42
C LEU A 74 -38.14 -3.56 -28.40
N SER A 75 -38.90 -4.47 -27.79
CA SER A 75 -38.41 -5.41 -26.78
C SER A 75 -38.41 -6.83 -27.34
N LEU A 76 -37.23 -7.46 -27.36
CA LEU A 76 -37.01 -8.82 -27.81
C LEU A 76 -36.97 -9.74 -26.58
N ALA A 77 -38.12 -10.29 -26.23
CA ALA A 77 -38.35 -11.00 -24.96
C ALA A 77 -38.45 -12.52 -25.14
N TYR A 78 -37.51 -13.11 -25.90
CA TYR A 78 -37.52 -14.55 -26.17
C TYR A 78 -36.12 -15.14 -26.25
N SER A 79 -36.01 -16.42 -25.89
CA SER A 79 -34.79 -17.21 -26.14
C SER A 79 -34.86 -17.74 -27.57
N ILE A 80 -33.88 -17.41 -28.41
CA ILE A 80 -33.72 -18.05 -29.71
C ILE A 80 -32.68 -19.14 -29.61
N ALA A 81 -32.92 -20.25 -30.31
CA ALA A 81 -31.85 -21.17 -30.64
C ALA A 81 -30.74 -20.40 -31.39
N ASP A 82 -29.50 -20.80 -31.12
CA ASP A 82 -28.30 -20.09 -31.58
C ASP A 82 -28.31 -19.87 -33.11
N GLY A 83 -27.99 -18.64 -33.57
CA GLY A 83 -27.76 -18.34 -35.00
C GLY A 83 -28.93 -17.75 -35.81
N SER A 84 -30.04 -17.32 -35.20
CA SER A 84 -31.10 -16.60 -35.93
C SER A 84 -30.78 -15.12 -36.18
N SER A 85 -30.79 -14.70 -37.45
CA SER A 85 -30.57 -13.30 -37.85
C SER A 85 -31.86 -12.63 -38.29
N LEU A 86 -32.11 -11.40 -37.82
CA LEU A 86 -33.09 -10.49 -38.40
C LEU A 86 -32.44 -9.74 -39.56
N THR A 87 -32.88 -10.09 -40.77
CA THR A 87 -32.40 -9.48 -42.02
C THR A 87 -33.16 -8.20 -42.37
N SER A 88 -34.28 -7.91 -41.70
CA SER A 88 -35.04 -6.67 -41.89
C SER A 88 -34.21 -5.44 -41.56
N THR A 89 -34.41 -4.37 -42.32
CA THR A 89 -33.81 -3.06 -42.03
C THR A 89 -34.36 -2.51 -40.71
N LEU A 90 -33.46 -2.15 -39.79
CA LEU A 90 -33.78 -1.45 -38.55
C LEU A 90 -33.36 0.02 -38.64
N THR A 91 -34.27 0.92 -38.29
CA THR A 91 -34.06 2.38 -38.34
C THR A 91 -34.67 3.09 -37.12
N GLY A 92 -34.30 4.36 -36.93
CA GLY A 92 -34.90 5.23 -35.93
C GLY A 92 -33.99 5.47 -34.72
N SER A 93 -34.49 6.21 -33.73
CA SER A 93 -33.71 6.73 -32.60
C SER A 93 -34.23 6.31 -31.21
N GLY A 94 -35.22 5.43 -31.16
CA GLY A 94 -35.79 4.94 -29.90
C GLY A 94 -34.95 3.86 -29.20
N LEU A 95 -35.61 3.07 -28.35
CA LEU A 95 -34.97 2.01 -27.57
C LEU A 95 -35.16 0.63 -28.21
N LEU A 96 -34.06 -0.08 -28.43
CA LEU A 96 -34.08 -1.52 -28.68
C LEU A 96 -33.65 -2.23 -27.40
N GLN A 97 -34.46 -3.15 -26.90
CA GLN A 97 -34.18 -3.87 -25.66
C GLN A 97 -34.09 -5.38 -25.91
N ALA A 98 -32.96 -5.99 -25.56
CA ALA A 98 -32.80 -7.44 -25.57
C ALA A 98 -32.94 -7.96 -24.14
N THR A 99 -34.05 -8.64 -23.83
CA THR A 99 -34.32 -9.19 -22.48
C THR A 99 -34.29 -10.71 -22.45
N GLY A 100 -34.28 -11.37 -23.61
CA GLY A 100 -34.19 -12.83 -23.72
C GLY A 100 -32.76 -13.35 -23.59
N ALA A 101 -32.59 -14.60 -23.16
CA ALA A 101 -31.29 -15.24 -22.96
C ALA A 101 -30.60 -15.76 -24.24
N GLY A 102 -31.21 -15.55 -25.42
CA GLY A 102 -30.70 -16.07 -26.70
C GLY A 102 -29.70 -15.16 -27.41
N SER A 103 -29.25 -15.58 -28.59
CA SER A 103 -28.41 -14.78 -29.50
C SER A 103 -29.24 -14.06 -30.56
N PHE A 104 -28.99 -12.77 -30.79
CA PHE A 104 -29.69 -11.96 -31.80
C PHE A 104 -28.69 -11.34 -32.76
N THR A 105 -28.88 -11.51 -34.08
CA THR A 105 -28.09 -10.80 -35.08
C THR A 105 -28.97 -9.84 -35.88
N PHE A 106 -28.62 -8.56 -35.96
CA PHE A 106 -29.17 -7.64 -36.97
C PHE A 106 -28.13 -7.33 -38.04
N SER A 107 -28.38 -7.77 -39.27
CA SER A 107 -27.42 -7.57 -40.37
C SER A 107 -27.61 -6.24 -41.13
N ASN A 108 -28.71 -5.52 -40.91
CA ASN A 108 -29.09 -4.28 -41.62
C ASN A 108 -29.57 -3.17 -40.67
N ALA A 109 -28.75 -2.81 -39.67
CA ALA A 109 -29.13 -1.83 -38.65
C ALA A 109 -28.42 -0.46 -38.77
N SER A 110 -27.78 -0.17 -39.90
CA SER A 110 -27.01 1.07 -40.08
C SER A 110 -27.83 2.37 -40.02
N GLY A 111 -29.16 2.29 -40.18
CA GLY A 111 -30.05 3.44 -40.01
C GLY A 111 -30.61 3.61 -38.60
N PHE A 112 -30.27 2.72 -37.65
CA PHE A 112 -30.66 2.84 -36.25
C PHE A 112 -29.61 3.65 -35.50
N THR A 113 -30.03 4.74 -34.86
CA THR A 113 -29.18 5.68 -34.12
C THR A 113 -29.57 5.78 -32.64
N GLY A 114 -30.56 4.98 -32.22
CA GLY A 114 -31.05 4.96 -30.85
C GLY A 114 -30.15 4.20 -29.88
N THR A 115 -30.71 3.79 -28.76
CA THR A 115 -30.00 3.01 -27.73
C THR A 115 -30.37 1.54 -27.86
N LEU A 116 -29.36 0.67 -27.90
CA LEU A 116 -29.51 -0.76 -27.63
C LEU A 116 -29.26 -1.01 -26.13
N SER A 117 -30.22 -1.61 -25.44
CA SER A 117 -30.05 -2.05 -24.06
C SER A 117 -30.09 -3.57 -23.97
N VAL A 118 -28.98 -4.17 -23.54
CA VAL A 118 -28.82 -5.61 -23.39
C VAL A 118 -29.00 -5.98 -21.91
N LEU A 119 -30.14 -6.57 -21.59
CA LEU A 119 -30.50 -7.02 -20.25
C LEU A 119 -30.25 -8.53 -20.08
N GLY A 120 -30.15 -9.29 -21.18
CA GLY A 120 -29.85 -10.71 -21.20
C GLY A 120 -29.43 -11.21 -22.59
N GLY A 121 -28.86 -12.41 -22.64
CA GLY A 121 -28.46 -13.07 -23.88
C GLY A 121 -27.15 -12.56 -24.49
N SER A 122 -26.95 -12.88 -25.76
CA SER A 122 -25.86 -12.40 -26.62
C SER A 122 -26.45 -11.60 -27.77
N PHE A 123 -25.79 -10.55 -28.21
CA PHE A 123 -26.32 -9.67 -29.24
C PHE A 123 -25.21 -9.25 -30.21
N ASP A 124 -25.48 -9.40 -31.51
CA ASP A 124 -24.63 -9.06 -32.64
C ASP A 124 -25.35 -8.07 -33.57
N MET A 125 -24.65 -7.02 -33.96
CA MET A 125 -25.17 -5.95 -34.80
C MET A 125 -24.04 -5.45 -35.70
N THR A 126 -24.25 -5.50 -37.02
CA THR A 126 -23.31 -4.93 -37.97
C THR A 126 -23.74 -3.52 -38.40
N GLY A 127 -22.78 -2.60 -38.45
CA GLY A 127 -22.99 -1.23 -38.95
C GLY A 127 -23.77 -0.27 -38.05
N PHE A 128 -24.00 -0.61 -36.78
CA PHE A 128 -24.66 0.28 -35.81
C PHE A 128 -23.71 1.37 -35.30
N GLY A 129 -24.20 2.61 -35.22
CA GLY A 129 -23.43 3.79 -34.75
C GLY A 129 -24.00 4.49 -33.52
N GLY A 130 -25.06 3.96 -32.91
CA GLY A 130 -25.73 4.55 -31.73
C GLY A 130 -25.08 4.16 -30.39
N GLN A 131 -25.85 4.21 -29.31
CA GLN A 131 -25.37 3.83 -27.97
C GLN A 131 -25.68 2.35 -27.69
N VAL A 132 -24.73 1.59 -27.15
CA VAL A 132 -24.99 0.27 -26.55
C VAL A 132 -24.84 0.38 -25.04
N ARG A 133 -25.81 -0.16 -24.29
CA ARG A 133 -25.81 -0.17 -22.83
C ARG A 133 -26.01 -1.59 -22.31
N LEU A 134 -25.02 -2.14 -21.62
CA LEU A 134 -25.11 -3.43 -20.95
C LEU A 134 -25.65 -3.24 -19.54
N ASN A 135 -26.81 -3.82 -19.24
CA ASN A 135 -27.48 -3.79 -17.93
C ASN A 135 -27.78 -5.23 -17.45
N GLY A 136 -26.81 -6.15 -17.59
CA GLY A 136 -26.89 -7.53 -17.08
C GLY A 136 -26.65 -8.65 -18.11
N GLY A 137 -26.68 -8.36 -19.41
CA GLY A 137 -26.36 -9.34 -20.49
C GLY A 137 -24.92 -9.28 -20.99
N SER A 138 -24.55 -10.18 -21.90
CA SER A 138 -23.24 -10.21 -22.56
C SER A 138 -23.34 -9.70 -24.01
N LEU A 139 -22.25 -9.17 -24.53
CA LEU A 139 -22.14 -8.75 -25.93
C LEU A 139 -21.05 -9.59 -26.60
N ALA A 140 -21.37 -10.26 -27.69
CA ALA A 140 -20.40 -11.03 -28.48
C ALA A 140 -20.27 -10.46 -29.89
N ASN A 141 -19.04 -10.41 -30.40
CA ASN A 141 -18.70 -10.09 -31.79
C ASN A 141 -19.15 -8.71 -32.28
N LEU A 142 -18.72 -7.66 -31.59
CA LEU A 142 -19.02 -6.29 -32.01
C LEU A 142 -18.06 -5.83 -33.12
N SER A 143 -18.27 -6.36 -34.34
CA SER A 143 -17.24 -6.37 -35.36
C SER A 143 -17.03 -5.04 -36.15
N SER A 144 -17.89 -4.05 -35.91
CA SER A 144 -17.95 -2.80 -36.71
C SER A 144 -18.59 -1.59 -36.01
N PHE A 145 -18.71 -1.64 -34.68
CA PHE A 145 -19.35 -0.57 -33.90
C PHE A 145 -18.46 0.68 -33.78
N THR A 146 -19.04 1.85 -34.01
CA THR A 146 -18.33 3.13 -33.95
C THR A 146 -18.89 4.08 -32.89
N GLY A 147 -19.92 3.64 -32.16
CA GLY A 147 -20.59 4.44 -31.13
C GLY A 147 -19.97 4.35 -29.74
N THR A 148 -20.76 4.65 -28.71
CA THR A 148 -20.38 4.53 -27.29
C THR A 148 -20.97 3.28 -26.67
N LEU A 149 -20.13 2.46 -26.01
CA LEU A 149 -20.54 1.28 -25.26
C LEU A 149 -20.44 1.58 -23.76
N GLU A 150 -21.58 1.58 -23.08
CA GLU A 150 -21.68 1.71 -21.62
C GLU A 150 -21.82 0.33 -20.96
N VAL A 151 -21.02 0.08 -19.92
CA VAL A 151 -21.09 -1.12 -19.08
C VAL A 151 -21.56 -0.72 -17.69
N ASP A 152 -22.78 -1.08 -17.31
CA ASP A 152 -23.38 -0.74 -16.02
C ASP A 152 -23.25 -1.83 -14.96
N THR A 153 -23.69 -1.49 -13.75
CA THR A 153 -23.66 -2.34 -12.56
C THR A 153 -24.16 -3.76 -12.84
N GLY A 154 -23.34 -4.76 -12.50
CA GLY A 154 -23.68 -6.17 -12.65
C GLY A 154 -23.52 -6.73 -14.08
N SER A 155 -22.97 -5.93 -15.00
CA SER A 155 -22.64 -6.38 -16.36
C SER A 155 -21.15 -6.68 -16.49
N THR A 156 -20.82 -7.75 -17.19
CA THR A 156 -19.44 -8.06 -17.60
C THR A 156 -19.33 -8.01 -19.11
N LEU A 157 -18.43 -7.16 -19.60
CA LEU A 157 -18.08 -7.13 -21.02
C LEU A 157 -16.82 -7.99 -21.23
N ASP A 158 -16.97 -9.05 -22.03
CA ASP A 158 -15.83 -9.84 -22.53
C ASP A 158 -15.21 -9.14 -23.75
N VAL A 159 -14.02 -8.59 -23.56
CA VAL A 159 -13.31 -7.77 -24.56
C VAL A 159 -12.67 -8.63 -25.65
N SER A 160 -12.52 -9.94 -25.44
CA SER A 160 -11.90 -10.85 -26.41
C SER A 160 -12.60 -10.83 -27.78
N THR A 161 -13.87 -10.43 -27.81
CA THR A 161 -14.71 -10.37 -29.00
C THR A 161 -14.87 -8.97 -29.61
N LEU A 162 -14.22 -7.94 -29.03
CA LEU A 162 -14.33 -6.55 -29.49
C LEU A 162 -13.22 -6.20 -30.49
N ASN A 163 -13.53 -6.19 -31.79
CA ASN A 163 -12.56 -5.78 -32.82
C ASN A 163 -12.72 -4.31 -33.30
N SER A 164 -13.57 -3.50 -32.64
CA SER A 164 -14.07 -2.22 -33.16
C SER A 164 -13.45 -0.95 -32.55
N SER A 165 -13.54 0.19 -33.25
CA SER A 165 -12.98 1.50 -32.84
C SER A 165 -13.78 2.26 -31.77
N ALA A 166 -14.73 1.61 -31.10
CA ALA A 166 -15.69 2.25 -30.19
C ALA A 166 -15.07 2.75 -28.89
N SER A 167 -15.63 3.84 -28.36
CA SER A 167 -15.34 4.33 -27.01
C SER A 167 -16.10 3.48 -25.98
N VAL A 168 -15.38 2.97 -24.98
CA VAL A 168 -15.96 2.16 -23.89
C VAL A 168 -15.97 2.98 -22.61
N VAL A 169 -17.14 3.06 -21.97
CA VAL A 169 -17.34 3.71 -20.67
C VAL A 169 -17.82 2.67 -19.66
N VAL A 170 -17.04 2.44 -18.62
CA VAL A 170 -17.40 1.52 -17.52
C VAL A 170 -17.93 2.35 -16.35
N LYS A 171 -19.15 2.05 -15.91
CA LYS A 171 -19.83 2.75 -14.79
C LYS A 171 -19.56 2.02 -13.47
N SER A 172 -19.99 2.61 -12.36
CA SER A 172 -19.87 2.00 -11.03
C SER A 172 -20.50 0.59 -10.99
N GLY A 173 -19.71 -0.40 -10.56
CA GLY A 173 -20.10 -1.80 -10.48
C GLY A 173 -20.17 -2.55 -11.82
N GLY A 174 -19.80 -1.93 -12.93
CA GLY A 174 -19.57 -2.62 -14.21
C GLY A 174 -18.21 -3.30 -14.22
N ALA A 175 -18.09 -4.41 -14.96
CA ALA A 175 -16.86 -5.19 -15.06
C ALA A 175 -16.39 -5.31 -16.50
N LEU A 176 -15.08 -5.15 -16.70
CA LEU A 176 -14.40 -5.43 -17.96
C LEU A 176 -13.44 -6.59 -17.77
N ASP A 177 -13.60 -7.65 -18.56
CA ASP A 177 -12.77 -8.85 -18.51
C ASP A 177 -12.21 -9.15 -19.90
N PHE A 178 -10.89 -9.30 -20.00
CA PHE A 178 -10.21 -9.62 -21.25
C PHE A 178 -10.03 -11.14 -21.45
N GLY A 179 -10.38 -11.97 -20.45
CA GLY A 179 -10.27 -13.42 -20.51
C GLY A 179 -8.86 -13.92 -20.83
N SER A 180 -8.76 -15.09 -21.44
CA SER A 180 -7.49 -15.70 -21.92
C SER A 180 -7.09 -15.25 -23.33
N ALA A 181 -7.60 -14.11 -23.81
CA ALA A 181 -7.33 -13.60 -25.16
C ALA A 181 -5.92 -13.02 -25.26
N SER A 182 -4.94 -13.93 -25.29
CA SER A 182 -3.54 -13.65 -25.56
C SER A 182 -3.35 -13.34 -27.05
N GLY A 183 -3.46 -12.07 -27.45
CA GLY A 183 -2.93 -11.67 -28.76
C GLY A 183 -3.55 -10.46 -29.45
N SER A 184 -4.65 -9.89 -28.98
CA SER A 184 -5.23 -8.69 -29.59
C SER A 184 -4.68 -7.42 -28.94
N THR A 185 -3.73 -6.76 -29.62
CA THR A 185 -3.24 -5.43 -29.26
C THR A 185 -4.39 -4.43 -29.31
N LEU A 186 -4.99 -4.12 -28.17
CA LEU A 186 -6.08 -3.15 -28.07
C LEU A 186 -5.49 -1.75 -27.88
N THR A 187 -5.54 -0.92 -28.92
CA THR A 187 -4.96 0.44 -28.97
C THR A 187 -5.97 1.55 -28.61
N ARG A 188 -7.08 1.23 -27.94
CA ARG A 188 -8.20 2.16 -27.70
C ARG A 188 -8.12 2.86 -26.33
N SER A 189 -8.85 3.96 -26.16
CA SER A 189 -9.07 4.59 -24.85
C SER A 189 -10.31 4.02 -24.16
N ILE A 190 -10.17 3.54 -22.92
CA ILE A 190 -11.27 3.06 -22.07
C ILE A 190 -11.44 4.04 -20.93
N VAL A 191 -12.67 4.48 -20.66
CA VAL A 191 -12.98 5.43 -19.58
C VAL A 191 -13.69 4.69 -18.46
N PHE A 192 -13.09 4.65 -17.26
CA PHE A 192 -13.77 4.18 -16.06
C PHE A 192 -14.30 5.36 -15.25
N GLN A 193 -15.59 5.30 -14.92
CA GLN A 193 -16.28 6.17 -13.96
C GLN A 193 -16.53 5.44 -12.61
N GLY A 194 -16.15 4.16 -12.55
CA GLY A 194 -16.23 3.21 -11.42
C GLY A 194 -16.04 1.78 -11.95
N GLY A 195 -16.21 0.75 -11.12
CA GLY A 195 -16.23 -0.65 -11.58
C GLY A 195 -14.87 -1.36 -11.54
N SER A 196 -14.71 -2.48 -12.26
CA SER A 196 -13.53 -3.33 -12.18
C SER A 196 -12.94 -3.73 -13.54
N LEU A 197 -11.61 -3.84 -13.62
CA LEU A 197 -10.86 -4.38 -14.76
C LEU A 197 -10.09 -5.65 -14.35
N SER A 198 -10.19 -6.71 -15.16
CA SER A 198 -9.48 -7.99 -14.95
C SER A 198 -8.81 -8.51 -16.23
N ASN A 199 -7.75 -9.30 -16.08
CA ASN A 199 -7.09 -10.09 -17.14
C ASN A 199 -6.53 -9.32 -18.36
N ALA A 200 -6.25 -8.02 -18.23
CA ALA A 200 -5.80 -7.14 -19.33
C ALA A 200 -4.28 -7.15 -19.62
N GLU A 201 -3.62 -8.31 -19.51
CA GLU A 201 -2.14 -8.49 -19.65
C GLU A 201 -1.56 -7.96 -20.98
N ASN A 202 -2.35 -7.95 -22.05
CA ASN A 202 -1.93 -7.53 -23.40
C ASN A 202 -2.52 -6.18 -23.85
N PHE A 203 -3.17 -5.43 -22.94
CA PHE A 203 -3.72 -4.12 -23.27
C PHE A 203 -2.60 -3.09 -23.42
N THR A 204 -2.62 -2.35 -24.53
CA THR A 204 -1.59 -1.34 -24.90
C THR A 204 -2.17 0.06 -25.14
N GLY A 205 -3.49 0.22 -25.01
CA GLY A 205 -4.19 1.49 -25.13
C GLY A 205 -4.14 2.32 -23.84
N ASN A 206 -4.99 3.34 -23.77
CA ASN A 206 -5.09 4.21 -22.60
C ASN A 206 -6.27 3.77 -21.72
N ILE A 207 -6.04 3.66 -20.41
CA ILE A 207 -7.12 3.58 -19.42
C ILE A 207 -7.20 4.94 -18.73
N VAL A 208 -8.36 5.58 -18.85
CA VAL A 208 -8.66 6.88 -18.23
C VAL A 208 -9.63 6.65 -17.08
N VAL A 209 -9.25 7.05 -15.88
CA VAL A 209 -10.15 7.02 -14.73
C VAL A 209 -10.66 8.42 -14.43
N SER A 210 -11.98 8.56 -14.45
CA SER A 210 -12.72 9.82 -14.29
C SER A 210 -13.76 9.77 -13.15
N GLY A 211 -13.83 8.66 -12.41
CA GLY A 211 -14.69 8.50 -11.24
C GLY A 211 -14.01 7.68 -10.13
N THR A 212 -14.73 7.46 -9.02
CA THR A 212 -14.20 6.78 -7.82
C THR A 212 -14.56 5.30 -7.78
N GLY A 213 -13.81 4.49 -7.03
CA GLY A 213 -14.13 3.07 -6.82
C GLY A 213 -13.80 2.19 -8.02
N VAL A 214 -12.75 2.54 -8.77
CA VAL A 214 -12.20 1.71 -9.85
C VAL A 214 -11.19 0.74 -9.27
N SER A 215 -11.38 -0.56 -9.50
CA SER A 215 -10.43 -1.61 -9.15
C SER A 215 -9.78 -2.21 -10.39
N ILE A 216 -8.47 -2.42 -10.34
CA ILE A 216 -7.71 -3.08 -11.40
C ILE A 216 -7.05 -4.32 -10.78
N GLY A 217 -7.50 -5.50 -11.20
CA GLY A 217 -7.05 -6.80 -10.72
C GLY A 217 -5.66 -7.21 -11.22
N ALA A 218 -5.14 -8.31 -10.68
CA ALA A 218 -3.80 -8.81 -10.98
C ALA A 218 -3.62 -9.12 -12.49
N GLY A 219 -2.42 -8.84 -13.02
CA GLY A 219 -2.09 -9.03 -14.44
C GLY A 219 -2.70 -8.00 -15.42
N ALA A 220 -3.46 -7.00 -14.97
CA ALA A 220 -4.33 -6.24 -15.87
C ALA A 220 -3.70 -5.07 -16.67
N LEU A 221 -2.39 -4.88 -16.66
CA LEU A 221 -1.77 -3.80 -17.44
C LEU A 221 -0.57 -4.36 -18.20
N GLY A 222 -0.61 -4.28 -19.53
CA GLY A 222 0.58 -4.44 -20.38
C GLY A 222 1.39 -3.14 -20.43
N ALA A 223 2.14 -2.91 -21.51
CA ALA A 223 2.97 -1.70 -21.70
C ALA A 223 2.18 -0.37 -21.89
N GLY A 224 0.87 -0.34 -21.63
CA GLY A 224 0.01 0.84 -21.78
C GLY A 224 0.18 1.88 -20.66
N THR A 225 -0.37 3.08 -20.88
CA THR A 225 -0.36 4.18 -19.89
C THR A 225 -1.68 4.22 -19.12
N LEU A 226 -1.61 4.22 -17.78
CA LEU A 226 -2.75 4.45 -16.90
C LEU A 226 -2.81 5.93 -16.51
N VAL A 227 -3.92 6.61 -16.81
CA VAL A 227 -4.15 8.04 -16.49
C VAL A 227 -5.27 8.16 -15.45
N VAL A 228 -4.93 8.73 -14.28
CA VAL A 228 -5.88 8.94 -13.16
C VAL A 228 -6.21 10.42 -13.05
N GLY A 229 -7.48 10.80 -13.26
CA GLY A 229 -7.92 12.19 -13.21
C GLY A 229 -7.90 12.79 -11.79
N ALA A 230 -7.82 14.12 -11.68
CA ALA A 230 -7.83 14.81 -10.39
C ALA A 230 -9.11 14.51 -9.58
N GLY A 231 -8.96 14.28 -8.27
CA GLY A 231 -10.08 13.94 -7.38
C GLY A 231 -10.62 12.51 -7.50
N THR A 232 -9.97 11.64 -8.27
CA THR A 232 -10.33 10.21 -8.41
C THR A 232 -9.35 9.31 -7.65
N SER A 233 -9.74 8.06 -7.42
CA SER A 233 -8.90 7.06 -6.74
C SER A 233 -8.97 5.70 -7.43
N ILE A 234 -7.80 5.09 -7.67
CA ILE A 234 -7.68 3.71 -8.18
C ILE A 234 -7.01 2.83 -7.12
N ASN A 235 -7.54 1.62 -6.97
CA ASN A 235 -6.84 0.54 -6.28
C ASN A 235 -6.22 -0.42 -7.30
N VAL A 236 -4.88 -0.45 -7.36
CA VAL A 236 -4.13 -1.37 -8.23
C VAL A 236 -3.58 -2.50 -7.37
N THR A 237 -4.06 -3.73 -7.59
CA THR A 237 -3.57 -4.91 -6.87
C THR A 237 -2.92 -5.92 -7.83
N GLY A 238 -1.61 -6.17 -7.69
CA GLY A 238 -0.91 -7.23 -8.43
C GLY A 238 -0.71 -7.01 -9.94
N ALA A 239 -0.71 -5.76 -10.42
CA ALA A 239 -0.47 -5.45 -11.84
C ALA A 239 0.98 -5.01 -12.10
N ASN A 240 1.55 -5.37 -13.26
CA ASN A 240 2.87 -4.90 -13.70
C ASN A 240 2.68 -3.76 -14.71
N ALA A 241 2.77 -2.50 -14.29
CA ALA A 241 2.61 -1.35 -15.19
C ALA A 241 3.96 -0.69 -15.52
N ASN A 242 4.17 -0.31 -16.79
CA ASN A 242 5.38 0.39 -17.24
C ASN A 242 5.35 1.89 -16.91
N THR A 243 4.18 2.55 -16.87
CA THR A 243 4.08 3.97 -16.51
C THR A 243 2.70 4.27 -15.92
N VAL A 244 2.66 4.92 -14.76
CA VAL A 244 1.41 5.35 -14.10
C VAL A 244 1.44 6.87 -13.91
N GLN A 245 0.47 7.59 -14.48
CA GLN A 245 0.33 9.04 -14.28
C GLN A 245 -0.97 9.31 -13.51
N ALA A 246 -0.84 9.81 -12.28
CA ALA A 246 -1.97 10.11 -11.41
C ALA A 246 -2.00 11.58 -10.99
N ALA A 247 -3.06 12.28 -11.39
CA ALA A 247 -3.43 13.58 -10.82
C ALA A 247 -4.39 13.45 -9.62
N GLY A 248 -4.88 12.24 -9.33
CA GLY A 248 -5.71 11.91 -8.17
C GLY A 248 -4.98 11.05 -7.13
N GLY A 249 -5.71 10.57 -6.12
CA GLY A 249 -5.16 9.62 -5.15
C GLY A 249 -4.84 8.29 -5.81
N LEU A 250 -3.67 7.71 -5.55
CA LEU A 250 -3.23 6.45 -6.14
C LEU A 250 -2.83 5.49 -5.02
N ILE A 251 -3.52 4.34 -4.95
CA ILE A 251 -3.22 3.29 -3.98
C ILE A 251 -2.70 2.07 -4.72
N ILE A 252 -1.51 1.61 -4.33
CA ILE A 252 -0.86 0.43 -4.93
C ILE A 252 -0.62 -0.60 -3.84
N GLY A 253 -1.14 -1.81 -4.02
CA GLY A 253 -0.94 -2.94 -3.09
C GLY A 253 -0.44 -4.19 -3.82
N GLY A 254 0.73 -4.71 -3.43
CA GLY A 254 1.25 -5.99 -3.96
C GLY A 254 1.60 -6.00 -5.46
N ALA A 255 1.93 -4.85 -6.04
CA ALA A 255 2.34 -4.70 -7.46
C ALA A 255 3.84 -4.38 -7.58
N ASN A 256 4.48 -4.80 -8.67
CA ASN A 256 5.84 -4.39 -9.05
C ASN A 256 5.77 -3.44 -10.25
N LEU A 257 6.33 -2.24 -10.11
CA LEU A 257 6.28 -1.19 -11.15
C LEU A 257 7.68 -1.00 -11.74
N THR A 258 7.84 -1.34 -13.02
CA THR A 258 9.13 -1.33 -13.73
C THR A 258 9.33 -0.08 -14.60
N GLY A 259 8.71 1.05 -14.23
CA GLY A 259 8.96 2.34 -14.88
C GLY A 259 8.38 3.52 -14.10
N THR A 260 8.19 4.66 -14.76
CA THR A 260 7.92 5.94 -14.08
C THR A 260 6.50 6.03 -13.51
N VAL A 261 6.41 6.30 -12.21
CA VAL A 261 5.17 6.71 -11.54
C VAL A 261 5.22 8.22 -11.31
N VAL A 262 4.25 8.94 -11.89
CA VAL A 262 4.11 10.40 -11.71
C VAL A 262 2.83 10.67 -10.93
N ALA A 263 2.95 11.12 -9.69
CA ALA A 263 1.81 11.62 -8.91
C ALA A 263 1.86 13.15 -8.87
N SER A 264 0.97 13.81 -9.61
CA SER A 264 0.96 15.28 -9.77
C SER A 264 -0.02 16.01 -8.84
N SER A 265 -0.94 15.30 -8.17
CA SER A 265 -1.71 15.84 -7.03
C SER A 265 -2.41 14.72 -6.25
N GLY A 266 -2.63 14.91 -4.95
CA GLY A 266 -3.26 13.92 -4.05
C GLY A 266 -2.27 13.11 -3.22
N SER A 267 -2.78 12.13 -2.46
CA SER A 267 -1.96 11.18 -1.68
C SER A 267 -1.59 9.96 -2.52
N PHE A 268 -0.30 9.64 -2.62
CA PHE A 268 0.18 8.37 -3.14
C PHE A 268 0.38 7.41 -1.97
N LYS A 269 -0.36 6.29 -1.93
CA LYS A 269 -0.29 5.33 -0.84
C LYS A 269 0.19 3.97 -1.34
N LEU A 270 1.22 3.44 -0.68
CA LEU A 270 1.65 2.05 -0.84
C LEU A 270 1.01 1.23 0.29
N GLY A 271 0.03 0.40 -0.06
CA GLY A 271 -0.86 -0.31 0.86
C GLY A 271 -0.45 -1.75 1.15
N ALA A 272 -1.16 -2.37 2.11
CA ALA A 272 -0.82 -3.68 2.67
C ALA A 272 -0.57 -4.75 1.59
N SER A 273 0.63 -5.32 1.62
CA SER A 273 1.14 -6.24 0.60
C SER A 273 1.80 -7.44 1.29
N THR A 274 1.50 -8.66 0.84
CA THR A 274 2.19 -9.87 1.30
C THR A 274 3.60 -10.02 0.71
N GLY A 275 4.04 -9.08 -0.15
CA GLY A 275 5.36 -9.05 -0.79
C GLY A 275 5.97 -7.65 -0.87
N GLN A 276 7.17 -7.56 -1.46
CA GLN A 276 7.83 -6.28 -1.70
C GLN A 276 7.14 -5.52 -2.83
N VAL A 277 6.93 -4.21 -2.66
CA VAL A 277 6.52 -3.29 -3.72
C VAL A 277 7.79 -2.66 -4.27
N GLY A 278 8.20 -3.10 -5.47
CA GLY A 278 9.32 -2.51 -6.20
C GLY A 278 8.85 -1.32 -7.04
N ILE A 279 9.58 -0.19 -6.95
CA ILE A 279 9.34 0.99 -7.77
C ILE A 279 10.65 1.43 -8.46
N ASP A 280 10.66 1.43 -9.79
CA ASP A 280 11.85 1.78 -10.58
C ASP A 280 12.08 3.30 -10.67
N GLU A 281 11.03 4.11 -10.84
CA GLU A 281 11.17 5.57 -10.79
C GLU A 281 9.90 6.20 -10.24
N LEU A 282 10.03 7.07 -9.23
CA LEU A 282 8.90 7.75 -8.60
C LEU A 282 9.14 9.26 -8.49
N ASN A 283 8.32 9.99 -9.24
CA ASN A 283 8.31 11.45 -9.28
C ASN A 283 7.01 11.98 -8.69
N THR A 284 7.12 12.64 -7.53
CA THR A 284 5.96 13.17 -6.80
C THR A 284 6.07 14.68 -6.58
N THR A 285 6.67 15.39 -7.53
CA THR A 285 6.94 16.84 -7.51
C THR A 285 5.75 17.74 -7.15
N SER A 286 4.51 17.22 -7.13
CA SER A 286 3.31 17.96 -6.70
C SER A 286 2.35 17.15 -5.80
N ALA A 287 2.72 15.94 -5.36
CA ALA A 287 1.94 15.18 -4.37
C ALA A 287 2.22 15.71 -2.95
N SER A 288 1.22 15.65 -2.06
CA SER A 288 1.35 16.18 -0.70
C SER A 288 2.27 15.34 0.21
N ALA A 289 2.30 14.02 0.00
CA ALA A 289 3.20 13.07 0.66
C ALA A 289 3.08 11.68 0.00
N LEU A 290 4.14 10.87 0.07
CA LEU A 290 4.06 9.40 -0.07
C LEU A 290 3.69 8.81 1.29
N GLU A 291 2.64 7.99 1.36
CA GLU A 291 2.25 7.23 2.55
C GLU A 291 2.56 5.74 2.38
N ILE A 292 3.24 5.14 3.35
CA ILE A 292 3.57 3.70 3.34
C ILE A 292 2.85 3.00 4.49
N ALA A 293 1.97 2.05 4.18
CA ALA A 293 1.19 1.31 5.18
C ALA A 293 1.07 -0.18 4.83
N GLY A 294 1.62 -1.04 5.68
CA GLY A 294 1.51 -2.50 5.60
C GLY A 294 2.32 -3.16 4.48
N ALA A 295 3.22 -2.43 3.82
CA ALA A 295 4.03 -2.92 2.69
C ALA A 295 5.53 -2.92 3.02
N SER A 296 6.26 -3.90 2.48
CA SER A 296 7.72 -3.78 2.32
C SER A 296 8.00 -3.02 1.02
N VAL A 297 8.74 -1.92 1.08
CA VAL A 297 9.01 -1.05 -0.08
C VAL A 297 10.51 -0.93 -0.30
N ASP A 298 10.96 -1.13 -1.53
CA ASP A 298 12.32 -0.82 -1.97
C ASP A 298 12.31 0.45 -2.84
N LEU A 299 13.06 1.46 -2.43
CA LEU A 299 13.14 2.78 -3.07
C LEU A 299 14.50 2.99 -3.76
N SER A 300 15.27 1.92 -4.03
CA SER A 300 16.72 2.00 -4.33
C SER A 300 17.07 2.75 -5.62
N ASN A 301 16.07 2.96 -6.47
CA ASN A 301 16.19 3.72 -7.71
C ASN A 301 15.93 5.24 -7.52
N SER A 302 15.74 5.98 -8.61
CA SER A 302 15.57 7.45 -8.59
C SER A 302 14.24 7.84 -7.92
N PHE A 303 14.30 8.54 -6.78
CA PHE A 303 13.15 8.93 -5.97
C PHE A 303 13.19 10.43 -5.65
N THR A 304 12.15 11.17 -6.04
CA THR A 304 12.09 12.65 -5.89
C THR A 304 10.81 13.10 -5.18
N ALA A 305 10.49 12.51 -4.03
CA ALA A 305 9.43 13.04 -3.17
C ALA A 305 9.91 14.19 -2.28
N ALA A 306 8.99 15.10 -1.95
CA ALA A 306 9.24 16.15 -0.96
C ALA A 306 9.13 15.63 0.48
N ALA A 307 8.20 14.71 0.75
CA ALA A 307 7.95 14.12 2.06
C ALA A 307 7.45 12.67 1.96
N ILE A 308 7.86 11.82 2.89
CA ILE A 308 7.34 10.47 3.10
C ILE A 308 6.76 10.39 4.51
N THR A 309 5.56 9.85 4.65
CA THR A 309 4.97 9.47 5.94
C THR A 309 4.86 7.95 5.99
N TYR A 310 5.50 7.33 6.97
CA TYR A 310 5.52 5.91 7.17
C TYR A 310 4.61 5.53 8.34
N ASN A 311 3.64 4.65 8.08
CA ASN A 311 2.69 4.15 9.08
C ASN A 311 2.98 2.71 9.51
N SER A 312 3.43 1.83 8.60
CA SER A 312 3.78 0.43 8.90
C SER A 312 4.43 -0.28 7.70
N GLY A 313 5.16 -1.37 7.93
CA GLY A 313 5.87 -2.14 6.89
C GLY A 313 7.39 -2.23 7.07
N THR A 314 8.15 -2.09 5.98
CA THR A 314 9.62 -1.93 5.98
C THR A 314 10.02 -1.04 4.82
N ILE A 315 11.07 -0.22 4.94
CA ILE A 315 11.64 0.53 3.81
C ILE A 315 13.08 0.06 3.57
N GLN A 316 13.43 -0.18 2.31
CA GLN A 316 14.80 -0.49 1.86
C GLN A 316 15.26 0.54 0.82
N GLY A 317 16.55 0.90 0.91
CA GLY A 317 17.30 1.70 -0.07
C GLY A 317 16.62 2.98 -0.54
N ALA A 318 16.81 4.13 0.11
CA ALA A 318 16.31 5.43 -0.37
C ALA A 318 17.47 6.45 -0.47
N MET A 319 18.60 6.05 -1.06
CA MET A 319 19.85 6.82 -0.99
C MET A 319 19.76 8.20 -1.65
N ASN A 320 18.95 8.31 -2.70
CA ASN A 320 18.76 9.55 -3.46
C ASN A 320 17.62 10.41 -2.93
N TYR A 321 16.87 9.92 -1.93
CA TYR A 321 15.85 10.74 -1.27
C TYR A 321 16.51 11.89 -0.52
N THR A 322 15.98 13.10 -0.63
CA THR A 322 16.52 14.29 0.07
C THR A 322 15.49 14.98 0.97
N GLY A 323 14.22 14.56 0.93
CA GLY A 323 13.14 15.13 1.73
C GLY A 323 13.10 14.61 3.18
N THR A 324 11.98 14.83 3.86
CA THR A 324 11.74 14.35 5.24
C THR A 324 10.93 13.06 5.26
N LEU A 325 11.46 12.00 5.86
CA LEU A 325 10.74 10.77 6.19
C LEU A 325 10.21 10.87 7.63
N THR A 326 8.89 10.89 7.80
CA THR A 326 8.26 10.86 9.13
C THR A 326 7.82 9.43 9.44
N VAL A 327 8.33 8.85 10.52
CA VAL A 327 7.78 7.63 11.14
C VAL A 327 6.60 8.07 11.99
N ALA A 328 5.37 7.78 11.55
CA ALA A 328 4.14 8.27 12.17
C ALA A 328 3.94 7.70 13.58
N GLU A 329 3.06 8.33 14.36
CA GLU A 329 2.77 7.91 15.73
C GLU A 329 2.42 6.42 15.81
N ASN A 330 3.05 5.71 16.74
CA ASN A 330 2.88 4.26 16.95
C ASN A 330 3.30 3.35 15.78
N ALA A 331 4.00 3.89 14.76
CA ALA A 331 4.53 3.11 13.66
C ALA A 331 5.90 2.49 14.03
N ASN A 332 6.16 1.26 13.58
CA ASN A 332 7.47 0.64 13.70
C ASN A 332 8.13 0.54 12.31
N LEU A 333 9.16 1.34 12.07
CA LEU A 333 9.96 1.31 10.85
C LEU A 333 11.17 0.40 11.05
N ILE A 334 11.27 -0.66 10.26
CA ILE A 334 12.48 -1.49 10.15
C ILE A 334 13.22 -1.09 8.87
N MET A 335 14.45 -0.59 9.02
CA MET A 335 15.33 -0.17 7.93
C MET A 335 16.46 -1.17 7.70
N ASN A 336 16.72 -1.47 6.42
CA ASN A 336 17.87 -2.24 5.97
C ASN A 336 18.51 -1.53 4.76
N GLY A 337 19.34 -0.51 4.97
CA GLY A 337 20.01 0.23 3.89
C GLY A 337 20.23 1.73 4.16
N THR A 338 20.41 2.52 3.11
CA THR A 338 20.74 3.96 3.22
C THR A 338 19.53 4.86 2.92
N ILE A 339 19.29 5.90 3.72
CA ILE A 339 18.34 7.01 3.44
C ILE A 339 19.13 8.32 3.35
N GLY A 340 19.03 9.03 2.22
CA GLY A 340 19.70 10.32 2.02
C GLY A 340 19.02 11.53 2.69
N GLY A 341 17.72 11.42 2.95
CA GLY A 341 16.88 12.48 3.51
C GLY A 341 16.95 12.55 5.03
N THR A 342 16.18 13.47 5.62
CA THR A 342 16.04 13.58 7.07
C THR A 342 14.98 12.61 7.58
N ILE A 343 15.16 12.00 8.75
CA ILE A 343 14.16 11.13 9.40
C ILE A 343 13.64 11.81 10.66
N ALA A 344 12.32 11.83 10.84
CA ALA A 344 11.65 12.27 12.07
C ALA A 344 10.86 11.09 12.66
N VAL A 345 11.18 10.70 13.88
CA VAL A 345 10.50 9.61 14.60
C VAL A 345 9.52 10.23 15.59
N ALA A 346 8.22 10.04 15.36
CA ALA A 346 7.15 10.62 16.19
C ALA A 346 6.98 9.88 17.54
N THR A 347 6.15 10.45 18.42
CA THR A 347 5.78 9.84 19.70
C THR A 347 5.18 8.44 19.52
N GLY A 348 5.64 7.49 20.31
CA GLY A 348 5.25 6.07 20.24
C GLY A 348 5.79 5.33 19.02
N ALA A 349 6.47 6.00 18.09
CA ALA A 349 7.04 5.39 16.91
C ALA A 349 8.41 4.78 17.21
N THR A 350 8.80 3.76 16.45
CA THR A 350 10.10 3.09 16.58
C THR A 350 10.85 3.12 15.26
N LEU A 351 12.10 3.59 15.26
CA LEU A 351 13.07 3.38 14.18
C LEU A 351 13.99 2.22 14.57
N SER A 352 13.98 1.16 13.78
CA SER A 352 14.77 -0.05 14.02
C SER A 352 15.50 -0.60 12.79
N GLY A 353 16.37 -1.59 13.01
CA GLY A 353 17.16 -2.21 11.94
C GLY A 353 18.59 -1.65 11.85
N SER A 354 19.23 -1.84 10.70
CA SER A 354 20.60 -1.39 10.41
C SER A 354 20.67 -0.58 9.11
N GLY A 355 21.57 0.38 9.03
CA GLY A 355 21.60 1.26 7.86
C GLY A 355 22.38 2.55 8.03
N THR A 356 22.38 3.36 6.97
CA THR A 356 23.03 4.69 6.94
C THR A 356 21.98 5.77 6.74
N PHE A 357 21.94 6.77 7.62
CA PHE A 357 20.96 7.84 7.62
C PHE A 357 21.67 9.19 7.54
N ASN A 358 20.99 10.24 7.08
CA ASN A 358 21.55 11.59 7.14
C ASN A 358 21.28 12.22 8.50
N ASN A 359 20.29 13.11 8.59
CA ASN A 359 19.85 13.68 9.86
C ASN A 359 18.68 12.86 10.42
N VAL A 360 18.68 12.59 11.72
CA VAL A 360 17.57 11.90 12.40
C VAL A 360 17.19 12.64 13.66
N THR A 361 15.89 12.84 13.87
CA THR A 361 15.33 13.41 15.10
C THR A 361 14.36 12.41 15.71
N VAL A 362 14.50 12.14 17.00
CA VAL A 362 13.59 11.28 17.77
C VAL A 362 12.87 12.14 18.79
N ALA A 363 11.55 12.28 18.63
CA ALA A 363 10.70 13.07 19.51
C ALA A 363 10.50 12.41 20.88
N ASP A 364 9.94 13.18 21.82
CA ASP A 364 9.44 12.65 23.10
C ASP A 364 8.52 11.43 22.88
N GLY A 365 8.79 10.36 23.63
CA GLY A 365 8.13 9.06 23.52
C GLY A 365 8.44 8.26 22.25
N GLY A 366 9.29 8.77 21.34
CA GLY A 366 9.83 8.02 20.21
C GLY A 366 10.94 7.05 20.64
N THR A 367 11.12 5.97 19.88
CA THR A 367 12.10 4.91 20.19
C THR A 367 13.11 4.72 19.06
N LEU A 368 14.39 4.65 19.43
CA LEU A 368 15.47 4.22 18.57
C LEU A 368 15.98 2.83 18.99
N SER A 369 16.10 1.89 18.06
CA SER A 369 16.54 0.53 18.35
C SER A 369 17.37 -0.04 17.20
N PRO A 370 18.71 0.04 17.22
CA PRO A 370 19.51 -0.75 16.30
C PRO A 370 19.04 -2.23 16.33
N GLY A 371 18.94 -2.87 15.16
CA GLY A 371 18.23 -4.14 14.96
C GLY A 371 18.86 -5.36 15.64
N ASN A 372 18.47 -6.58 15.25
CA ASN A 372 18.99 -7.81 15.85
C ASN A 372 20.53 -7.89 15.79
N SER A 373 21.16 -7.98 16.96
CA SER A 373 22.61 -7.89 17.13
C SER A 373 23.45 -8.81 16.23
N PRO A 374 24.50 -8.27 15.58
CA PRO A 374 24.87 -6.85 15.56
C PRO A 374 23.93 -5.98 14.71
N GLY A 375 23.27 -4.99 15.33
CA GLY A 375 22.60 -3.89 14.65
C GLY A 375 23.47 -2.64 14.64
N ILE A 376 23.93 -2.18 13.47
CA ILE A 376 24.67 -0.91 13.34
C ILE A 376 23.82 0.12 12.61
N GLN A 377 23.64 1.28 13.24
CA GLN A 377 23.03 2.45 12.62
C GLN A 377 24.07 3.55 12.45
N THR A 378 24.34 3.94 11.20
CA THR A 378 25.31 4.97 10.84
C THR A 378 24.57 6.26 10.46
N TYR A 379 25.04 7.40 10.92
CA TYR A 379 24.46 8.72 10.69
C TYR A 379 25.52 9.62 10.05
N THR A 380 25.29 10.05 8.81
CA THR A 380 26.18 10.97 8.07
C THR A 380 25.88 12.43 8.39
N GLY A 381 24.72 12.71 8.98
CA GLY A 381 24.33 14.01 9.55
C GLY A 381 24.27 13.97 11.08
N SER A 382 23.40 14.79 11.67
CA SER A 382 23.21 14.85 13.13
C SER A 382 22.13 13.88 13.60
N LEU A 383 22.33 13.29 14.78
CA LEU A 383 21.31 12.55 15.52
C LEU A 383 20.83 13.42 16.69
N VAL A 384 19.56 13.81 16.66
CA VAL A 384 18.90 14.60 17.71
C VAL A 384 17.98 13.69 18.51
N LEU A 385 18.17 13.66 19.83
CA LEU A 385 17.32 12.94 20.77
C LEU A 385 16.66 13.94 21.72
N ASP A 386 15.34 14.08 21.62
CA ASP A 386 14.57 14.92 22.55
C ASP A 386 14.46 14.24 23.93
N GLY A 387 14.21 15.04 24.98
CA GLY A 387 13.83 14.51 26.29
C GLY A 387 12.63 13.56 26.19
N GLY A 388 12.61 12.52 27.04
CA GLY A 388 11.53 11.54 27.05
C GLY A 388 11.60 10.48 25.93
N SER A 389 12.53 10.60 24.99
CA SER A 389 12.81 9.55 23.99
C SER A 389 13.44 8.30 24.61
N THR A 390 13.30 7.15 23.95
CA THR A 390 13.88 5.87 24.37
C THR A 390 14.93 5.38 23.37
N TRP A 391 16.07 4.93 23.87
CA TRP A 391 17.08 4.24 23.07
C TRP A 391 17.27 2.82 23.60
N THR A 392 16.92 1.85 22.76
CA THR A 392 17.00 0.42 23.06
C THR A 392 18.27 -0.18 22.45
N VAL A 393 19.11 -0.84 23.26
CA VAL A 393 20.40 -1.41 22.80
C VAL A 393 20.69 -2.79 23.40
N GLN A 394 21.31 -3.65 22.60
CA GLN A 394 22.01 -4.86 23.05
C GLN A 394 23.51 -4.58 23.20
N VAL A 395 24.05 -4.80 24.40
CA VAL A 395 25.46 -4.54 24.69
C VAL A 395 26.17 -5.81 25.14
N TYR A 396 27.38 -6.02 24.58
CA TYR A 396 28.26 -7.15 24.90
C TYR A 396 29.60 -6.60 25.37
N SER A 397 30.18 -7.20 26.41
CA SER A 397 31.45 -6.71 26.95
C SER A 397 32.58 -7.01 25.97
N THR A 398 33.32 -5.99 25.56
CA THR A 398 34.54 -6.13 24.75
C THR A 398 35.72 -6.52 25.63
N GLU A 399 35.74 -7.73 26.20
CA GLU A 399 36.95 -8.20 26.84
C GLU A 399 37.91 -8.73 25.76
N ALA A 400 38.84 -7.87 25.36
CA ALA A 400 40.06 -8.32 24.69
C ALA A 400 40.82 -9.21 25.68
N VAL A 401 40.79 -10.52 25.46
CA VAL A 401 41.63 -11.47 26.18
C VAL A 401 43.10 -11.09 25.95
N LEU A 402 43.72 -10.45 26.94
CA LEU A 402 45.18 -10.48 27.06
C LEU A 402 45.57 -11.89 27.51
N THR A 403 46.39 -12.51 26.68
CA THR A 403 46.94 -13.86 26.77
C THR A 403 47.30 -14.28 28.19
N ASN A 404 46.89 -15.47 28.58
CA ASN A 404 47.84 -16.40 29.15
C ASN A 404 47.72 -17.74 28.43
N GLY A 405 48.85 -18.21 27.92
CA GLY A 405 48.97 -19.55 27.40
C GLY A 405 48.59 -20.56 28.47
N ASP A 406 48.07 -21.68 27.99
CA ASP A 406 47.93 -22.94 28.73
C ASP A 406 46.72 -22.98 29.65
N ASP A 407 45.52 -23.15 29.06
CA ASP A 407 44.51 -24.13 29.49
C ASP A 407 43.24 -24.05 28.60
N ASN A 408 43.05 -25.04 27.72
CA ASN A 408 41.81 -25.43 27.00
C ASN A 408 40.75 -24.34 26.72
N GLY A 409 41.17 -23.21 26.14
CA GLY A 409 40.33 -22.03 25.91
C GLY A 409 39.22 -22.21 24.87
N LEU A 410 37.98 -21.98 25.30
CA LEU A 410 36.85 -21.65 24.42
C LEU A 410 37.05 -20.24 23.87
N HIS A 411 37.36 -20.16 22.57
CA HIS A 411 37.43 -18.90 21.84
C HIS A 411 36.02 -18.34 21.64
N ILE A 412 35.69 -17.22 22.29
CA ILE A 412 34.49 -16.45 21.94
C ILE A 412 34.93 -15.37 20.95
N GLY A 413 34.76 -15.66 19.66
CA GLY A 413 34.88 -14.63 18.62
C GLY A 413 33.83 -13.54 18.87
N ALA A 414 34.22 -12.28 18.62
CA ALA A 414 33.39 -11.08 18.75
C ALA A 414 31.93 -11.32 18.34
N ARG A 415 31.04 -11.48 19.32
CA ARG A 415 29.59 -11.48 19.06
C ARG A 415 29.15 -10.02 18.98
N GLY A 416 28.43 -9.72 17.91
CA GLY A 416 28.09 -8.37 17.52
C GLY A 416 27.17 -7.68 18.54
N TYR A 417 27.43 -6.41 18.79
CA TYR A 417 26.66 -5.54 19.67
C TYR A 417 25.96 -4.47 18.83
N ASP A 418 24.92 -3.86 19.42
CA ASP A 418 24.24 -2.74 18.80
C ASP A 418 25.08 -1.48 18.95
N THR A 419 25.27 -0.74 17.86
CA THR A 419 26.02 0.53 17.88
C THR A 419 25.34 1.61 17.08
N ILE A 420 25.50 2.84 17.57
CA ILE A 420 25.28 4.05 16.79
C ILE A 420 26.62 4.62 16.37
N GLN A 421 26.75 4.98 15.09
CA GLN A 421 27.93 5.62 14.54
C GLN A 421 27.53 6.93 13.88
N ILE A 422 28.13 8.05 14.27
CA ILE A 422 27.83 9.35 13.67
C ILE A 422 29.10 9.84 12.98
N THR A 423 29.14 9.71 11.67
CA THR A 423 30.37 9.87 10.88
C THR A 423 30.54 11.29 10.34
N GLY A 424 29.44 11.97 9.98
CA GLY A 424 29.49 13.38 9.63
C GLY A 424 30.29 13.76 8.39
N SER A 425 30.32 15.06 8.09
CA SER A 425 31.30 15.70 7.19
C SER A 425 32.02 16.81 7.95
N GLU A 426 33.35 16.80 7.95
CA GLU A 426 34.16 17.82 8.63
C GLU A 426 33.94 19.24 8.05
N LEU A 427 33.46 19.36 6.80
CA LEU A 427 33.24 20.65 6.12
C LEU A 427 32.02 21.44 6.66
N PHE A 428 31.13 20.81 7.43
CA PHE A 428 29.93 21.44 8.01
C PHE A 428 29.80 21.27 9.54
N GLY A 429 30.91 20.96 10.23
CA GLY A 429 30.93 20.84 11.70
C GLY A 429 30.91 19.40 12.24
N GLY A 430 31.15 18.40 11.39
CA GLY A 430 31.07 16.99 11.79
C GLY A 430 29.63 16.53 12.03
N GLY A 431 29.43 15.24 12.20
CA GLY A 431 28.14 14.69 12.61
C GLY A 431 28.07 14.82 14.13
N SER A 432 27.05 15.51 14.64
CA SER A 432 26.90 15.78 16.06
C SER A 432 25.83 14.88 16.67
N LEU A 433 26.07 14.43 17.90
CA LEU A 433 25.03 13.91 18.77
C LEU A 433 24.41 15.10 19.51
N ASP A 434 23.17 15.46 19.17
CA ASP A 434 22.46 16.56 19.81
C ASP A 434 21.51 16.02 20.88
N LEU A 435 21.81 16.35 22.13
CA LEU A 435 21.05 16.00 23.31
C LEU A 435 20.51 17.27 23.99
N SER A 436 20.50 18.41 23.30
CA SER A 436 20.08 19.70 23.85
C SER A 436 18.58 19.77 24.16
N GLY A 437 17.78 18.87 23.57
CA GLY A 437 16.38 18.67 23.91
C GLY A 437 16.18 17.93 25.25
N ALA A 438 17.19 17.22 25.75
CA ALA A 438 17.12 16.48 27.01
C ALA A 438 17.64 17.29 28.20
N THR A 439 17.01 17.10 29.36
CA THR A 439 17.39 17.77 30.61
C THR A 439 17.47 16.77 31.77
N SER A 440 17.96 17.21 32.92
CA SER A 440 17.94 16.41 34.15
C SER A 440 16.54 16.00 34.62
N VAL A 441 15.49 16.69 34.14
CA VAL A 441 14.07 16.43 34.47
C VAL A 441 13.41 15.57 33.39
N ASP A 442 13.75 15.82 32.13
CA ASP A 442 13.19 15.15 30.96
C ASP A 442 14.30 14.40 30.22
N LYS A 443 14.56 13.19 30.71
CA LYS A 443 15.73 12.39 30.37
C LYS A 443 15.46 11.49 29.18
N ILE A 444 16.53 11.13 28.47
CA ILE A 444 16.53 10.04 27.50
C ILE A 444 16.60 8.72 28.25
N THR A 445 15.70 7.78 27.97
CA THR A 445 15.71 6.46 28.61
C THR A 445 16.56 5.50 27.80
N LEU A 446 17.66 5.01 28.38
CA LEU A 446 18.42 3.89 27.84
C LEU A 446 17.81 2.57 28.32
N ASN A 447 17.21 1.82 27.38
CA ASN A 447 16.66 0.50 27.61
C ASN A 447 17.67 -0.57 27.17
N LEU A 448 18.28 -1.21 28.15
CA LEU A 448 19.25 -2.27 27.89
C LEU A 448 18.47 -3.58 27.66
N MET A 449 18.65 -4.19 26.50
CA MET A 449 18.01 -5.48 26.18
C MET A 449 18.82 -6.65 26.72
N THR A 450 20.15 -6.58 26.60
CA THR A 450 21.10 -7.60 27.06
C THR A 450 22.35 -6.94 27.62
N LEU A 451 22.89 -7.54 28.68
CA LEU A 451 24.21 -7.23 29.27
C LEU A 451 24.88 -8.58 29.47
N ALA A 452 25.65 -9.02 28.47
CA ALA A 452 26.22 -10.37 28.47
C ALA A 452 27.76 -10.33 28.51
N ASN A 453 28.31 -11.04 29.51
CA ASN A 453 29.72 -11.40 29.61
C ASN A 453 29.93 -12.92 29.54
N TRP A 454 28.84 -13.70 29.49
CA TRP A 454 28.88 -15.12 29.79
C TRP A 454 27.80 -15.87 28.99
N GLU A 455 28.22 -16.72 28.06
CA GLU A 455 27.35 -17.78 27.54
C GLU A 455 27.50 -18.99 28.48
N ASP A 456 26.39 -19.46 29.05
CA ASP A 456 26.29 -20.91 29.24
C ASP A 456 26.30 -21.52 27.83
N SER A 457 27.18 -22.48 27.62
CA SER A 457 27.36 -23.35 26.44
C SER A 457 26.08 -23.96 25.81
N THR A 458 24.89 -23.69 26.35
CA THR A 458 23.60 -24.15 25.83
C THR A 458 22.76 -23.07 25.13
N GLY A 459 23.25 -21.85 24.95
CA GLY A 459 22.56 -20.81 24.16
C GLY A 459 21.26 -20.29 24.79
N GLY A 460 21.06 -20.54 26.09
CA GLY A 460 19.99 -19.96 26.87
C GLY A 460 20.45 -18.65 27.49
N LEU A 461 19.77 -17.53 27.17
CA LEU A 461 19.65 -16.43 28.12
C LEU A 461 19.35 -17.03 29.50
N ALA A 462 20.09 -16.58 30.52
CA ALA A 462 20.03 -16.95 31.92
C ALA A 462 18.75 -17.72 32.31
N THR A 463 18.93 -18.88 32.96
CA THR A 463 17.85 -19.69 33.52
C THR A 463 16.77 -18.80 34.16
N ASN A 464 15.61 -18.69 33.48
CA ASN A 464 14.43 -17.85 33.81
C ASN A 464 14.37 -16.40 33.24
N GLY A 465 15.15 -16.04 32.22
CA GLY A 465 15.02 -14.76 31.52
C GLY A 465 15.45 -13.53 32.33
N ARG A 466 16.15 -13.71 33.45
CA ARG A 466 16.69 -12.63 34.29
C ARG A 466 18.20 -12.50 34.06
N LEU A 467 18.65 -11.33 33.60
CA LEU A 467 20.08 -11.06 33.46
C LEU A 467 20.70 -10.84 34.85
N GLU A 468 21.79 -11.56 35.10
CA GLU A 468 22.29 -11.91 36.42
C GLU A 468 23.67 -11.27 36.67
N PHE A 469 23.77 -10.33 37.62
CA PHE A 469 25.03 -9.69 38.01
C PHE A 469 25.65 -10.34 39.27
N ALA A 470 26.90 -10.81 39.19
CA ALA A 470 27.61 -11.45 40.30
C ALA A 470 28.46 -10.45 41.13
N PRO A 471 28.49 -10.55 42.47
CA PRO A 471 29.41 -9.78 43.31
C PRO A 471 30.88 -10.09 42.99
N GLY A 472 31.75 -9.08 43.00
CA GLY A 472 33.20 -9.24 42.79
C GLY A 472 33.65 -9.24 41.33
N GLN A 473 32.73 -9.05 40.39
CA GLN A 473 33.05 -8.78 39.00
C GLN A 473 33.74 -7.42 38.86
N VAL A 474 34.69 -7.33 37.93
CA VAL A 474 35.35 -6.08 37.58
C VAL A 474 34.31 -5.14 36.96
N GLU A 475 34.54 -3.85 37.09
CA GLU A 475 33.80 -2.83 36.35
C GLU A 475 33.77 -3.15 34.85
N GLN A 476 32.59 -3.00 34.24
CA GLN A 476 32.37 -3.33 32.83
C GLN A 476 32.09 -2.07 32.04
N THR A 477 32.68 -1.96 30.86
CA THR A 477 32.54 -0.82 29.95
C THR A 477 32.06 -1.29 28.59
N PHE A 478 31.11 -0.55 28.01
CA PHE A 478 30.48 -0.87 26.73
C PHE A 478 30.39 0.40 25.88
N ILE A 479 30.82 0.34 24.63
CA ILE A 479 30.66 1.45 23.68
C ILE A 479 29.25 1.35 23.09
N ILE A 480 28.45 2.40 23.23
CA ILE A 480 27.07 2.46 22.71
C ILE A 480 26.93 3.43 21.54
N ALA A 481 27.77 4.46 21.47
CA ALA A 481 27.87 5.35 20.33
C ALA A 481 29.31 5.78 20.05
N THR A 482 29.61 6.04 18.78
CA THR A 482 30.82 6.75 18.35
C THR A 482 30.45 7.94 17.47
N TYR A 483 31.17 9.06 17.58
CA TYR A 483 30.92 10.25 16.77
C TYR A 483 32.18 11.08 16.52
N THR A 484 32.25 11.79 15.39
CA THR A 484 33.38 12.66 15.01
C THR A 484 33.19 14.13 15.42
N GLY A 485 31.96 14.55 15.71
CA GLY A 485 31.62 15.92 16.13
C GLY A 485 31.64 16.13 17.65
N SER A 486 30.76 17.00 18.14
CA SER A 486 30.54 17.22 19.58
C SER A 486 29.21 16.63 20.04
N ALA A 487 29.12 16.29 21.33
CA ALA A 487 27.83 16.09 22.01
C ALA A 487 27.28 17.45 22.44
N THR A 488 26.16 17.89 21.85
CA THR A 488 25.52 19.15 22.21
C THR A 488 24.59 18.92 23.39
N LEU A 489 24.77 19.69 24.46
CA LEU A 489 23.98 19.59 25.70
C LEU A 489 23.19 20.89 25.94
N ALA A 490 22.09 20.78 26.67
CA ALA A 490 21.39 21.96 27.19
C ALA A 490 22.30 22.74 28.16
N ALA A 491 22.05 24.05 28.27
CA ALA A 491 22.88 24.93 29.09
C ALA A 491 22.89 24.49 30.58
N GLY A 492 24.07 24.15 31.10
CA GLY A 492 24.25 23.73 32.50
C GLY A 492 23.96 22.26 32.77
N GLU A 493 23.61 21.47 31.75
CA GLU A 493 23.45 20.02 31.88
C GLU A 493 24.78 19.27 31.68
N SER A 494 24.85 18.07 32.24
CA SER A 494 25.97 17.13 32.07
C SER A 494 25.48 15.90 31.34
N ILE A 495 26.34 15.24 30.56
CA ILE A 495 25.97 14.00 29.89
C ILE A 495 25.48 12.93 30.88
N THR A 496 26.02 12.93 32.09
CA THR A 496 25.62 12.00 33.17
C THR A 496 24.23 12.30 33.76
N SER A 497 23.69 13.52 33.61
CA SER A 497 22.39 13.90 34.20
C SER A 497 21.22 13.62 33.27
N ILE A 498 21.44 13.59 31.96
CA ILE A 498 20.38 13.56 30.94
C ILE A 498 19.92 12.15 30.52
N PHE A 499 20.58 11.09 31.00
CA PHE A 499 20.15 9.71 30.79
C PHE A 499 19.44 9.13 32.02
N ALA A 500 18.36 8.41 31.76
CA ALA A 500 17.70 7.49 32.68
C ALA A 500 17.98 6.05 32.22
N PHE A 501 18.06 5.11 33.16
CA PHE A 501 18.30 3.70 32.86
C PHE A 501 17.07 2.89 33.24
N ASP A 502 16.47 2.22 32.26
CA ASP A 502 15.48 1.20 32.55
C ASP A 502 16.21 -0.10 32.93
N THR A 503 16.09 -0.45 34.21
CA THR A 503 16.74 -1.61 34.83
C THR A 503 15.73 -2.67 35.27
N SER A 504 14.45 -2.51 34.91
CA SER A 504 13.34 -3.36 35.38
C SER A 504 13.49 -4.84 35.01
N GLY A 505 14.24 -5.15 33.94
CA GLY A 505 14.54 -6.52 33.50
C GLY A 505 15.75 -7.19 34.19
N TYR A 506 16.47 -6.48 35.07
CA TYR A 506 17.79 -6.88 35.55
C TYR A 506 17.82 -7.20 37.05
N TYR A 507 18.55 -8.26 37.43
CA TYR A 507 18.59 -8.72 38.82
C TYR A 507 19.97 -9.24 39.26
N MET A 508 20.21 -9.23 40.56
CA MET A 508 21.47 -9.71 41.14
C MET A 508 21.46 -11.22 41.41
N VAL A 509 22.51 -11.94 40.98
CA VAL A 509 22.68 -13.42 41.05
C VAL A 509 22.46 -13.96 42.47
N ASN A 510 22.95 -13.24 43.48
CA ASN A 510 23.00 -13.74 44.86
C ASN A 510 22.06 -13.00 45.83
N GLY A 511 21.15 -12.17 45.33
CA GLY A 511 20.23 -11.40 46.16
C GLY A 511 18.81 -11.31 45.63
N GLY A 512 18.58 -11.66 44.36
CA GLY A 512 17.27 -11.55 43.72
C GLY A 512 16.69 -10.13 43.68
N GLN A 513 17.45 -9.12 44.12
CA GLN A 513 17.07 -7.70 44.10
C GLN A 513 17.16 -7.16 42.68
N PRO A 514 16.25 -6.26 42.27
CA PRO A 514 16.35 -5.56 41.00
C PRO A 514 17.64 -4.72 40.97
N ALA A 515 18.27 -4.64 39.80
CA ALA A 515 19.41 -3.75 39.60
C ALA A 515 18.96 -2.29 39.81
N SER A 516 19.83 -1.48 40.41
CA SER A 516 19.58 -0.05 40.62
C SER A 516 20.19 0.75 39.46
N SER A 517 19.47 1.77 38.98
CA SER A 517 20.00 2.73 38.00
C SER A 517 21.28 3.43 38.48
N SER A 518 21.53 3.51 39.78
CA SER A 518 22.78 4.06 40.35
C SER A 518 24.03 3.25 40.04
N GLN A 519 23.89 2.02 39.54
CA GLN A 519 24.99 1.15 39.13
C GLN A 519 25.45 1.42 37.70
N PHE A 520 24.69 2.24 36.97
CA PHE A 520 24.91 2.56 35.57
C PHE A 520 25.30 4.03 35.44
N SER A 521 26.30 4.30 34.61
CA SER A 521 26.71 5.66 34.30
C SER A 521 27.23 5.73 32.88
N ILE A 522 26.90 6.79 32.16
CA ILE A 522 27.46 7.08 30.85
C ILE A 522 28.49 8.18 30.99
N TYR A 523 29.61 8.05 30.27
CA TYR A 523 30.58 9.12 30.11
C TYR A 523 31.03 9.21 28.65
N GLU A 524 31.66 10.34 28.34
CA GLU A 524 32.25 10.65 27.04
C GLU A 524 33.78 10.51 27.12
N PHE A 525 34.37 9.82 26.15
CA PHE A 525 35.82 9.76 25.97
C PHE A 525 36.22 10.19 24.57
N GLU A 526 37.15 11.13 24.48
CA GLU A 526 37.75 11.54 23.21
C GLU A 526 38.97 10.66 22.89
N ASN A 527 38.91 9.90 21.80
CA ASN A 527 40.02 9.08 21.35
C ASN A 527 40.99 9.91 20.51
N VAL A 528 42.00 10.46 21.20
CA VAL A 528 42.99 11.40 20.68
C VAL A 528 43.80 10.83 19.48
N GLY A 529 43.75 9.51 19.21
CA GLY A 529 44.45 8.87 18.10
C GLY A 529 43.62 8.67 16.82
N SER A 530 42.29 8.57 16.93
CA SER A 530 41.39 8.32 15.79
C SER A 530 40.49 9.51 15.45
N GLY A 531 40.45 10.56 16.28
CA GLY A 531 39.54 11.70 16.10
C GLY A 531 38.07 11.35 16.33
N LEU A 532 37.80 10.19 16.95
CA LEU A 532 36.47 9.73 17.32
C LEU A 532 36.24 9.95 18.81
N THR A 533 35.04 10.35 19.16
CA THR A 533 34.55 10.39 20.54
C THR A 533 33.62 9.21 20.78
N GLU A 534 33.74 8.58 21.94
CA GLU A 534 33.00 7.39 22.34
C GLU A 534 32.07 7.72 23.51
N LEU A 535 30.77 7.45 23.33
CA LEU A 535 29.82 7.40 24.43
C LEU A 535 29.84 6.00 25.01
N THR A 536 30.29 5.90 26.25
CA THR A 536 30.56 4.61 26.88
C THR A 536 29.67 4.45 28.12
N LEU A 537 28.99 3.31 28.18
CA LEU A 537 28.26 2.85 29.33
C LEU A 537 29.21 2.11 30.27
N ARG A 538 29.21 2.51 31.53
CA ARG A 538 29.91 1.86 32.62
C ARG A 538 28.92 1.22 33.57
N VAL A 539 29.17 -0.02 33.93
CA VAL A 539 28.37 -0.77 34.88
C VAL A 539 29.24 -1.22 36.04
N VAL A 540 28.83 -0.87 37.25
CA VAL A 540 29.51 -1.24 38.48
C VAL A 540 28.70 -2.31 39.22
N PRO A 541 29.13 -3.58 39.19
CA PRO A 541 28.59 -4.63 40.06
C PRO A 541 28.74 -4.19 41.52
N GLU A 542 27.76 -4.49 42.39
CA GLU A 542 27.73 -3.97 43.77
C GLU A 542 29.09 -4.08 44.51
N PRO A 543 29.45 -3.09 45.35
CA PRO A 543 30.58 -3.22 46.24
C PRO A 543 30.39 -4.45 47.11
N SER A 544 31.41 -5.30 47.22
CA SER A 544 31.31 -6.51 48.03
C SER A 544 30.81 -6.17 49.44
N THR A 545 29.78 -6.89 49.91
CA THR A 545 29.21 -6.75 51.27
C THR A 545 30.30 -6.87 52.35
N TYR A 546 31.41 -7.53 52.04
CA TYR A 546 32.61 -7.61 52.87
C TYR A 546 33.18 -6.24 53.30
N GLY A 547 33.14 -5.22 52.43
CA GLY A 547 33.63 -3.88 52.75
C GLY A 547 32.79 -3.17 53.82
N MET A 548 31.46 -3.30 53.73
CA MET A 548 30.51 -2.76 54.72
C MET A 548 30.61 -3.47 56.06
N ILE A 549 30.77 -4.80 56.05
CA ILE A 549 30.92 -5.60 57.28
C ILE A 549 32.24 -5.27 57.98
N LEU A 550 33.35 -5.12 57.23
CA LEU A 550 34.64 -4.72 57.80
C LEU A 550 34.62 -3.30 58.37
N GLY A 551 33.96 -2.35 57.69
CA GLY A 551 33.74 -1.00 58.21
C GLY A 551 32.89 -0.98 59.48
N GLY A 552 31.83 -1.79 59.52
CA GLY A 552 31.00 -1.99 60.72
C GLY A 552 31.76 -2.63 61.88
N LEU A 553 32.61 -3.63 61.61
CA LEU A 553 33.49 -4.25 62.61
C LEU A 553 34.54 -3.26 63.14
N ALA A 554 35.10 -2.41 62.27
CA ALA A 554 36.03 -1.36 62.67
C ALA A 554 35.37 -0.30 63.57
N LEU A 555 34.13 0.10 63.25
CA LEU A 555 33.35 1.02 64.08
C LEU A 555 32.97 0.40 65.43
N ALA A 556 32.60 -0.88 65.45
CA ALA A 556 32.34 -1.63 66.68
C ALA A 556 33.60 -1.76 67.56
N ALA A 557 34.77 -2.03 66.95
CA ALA A 557 36.05 -2.06 67.66
C ALA A 557 36.42 -0.68 68.24
N ALA A 558 36.17 0.41 67.50
CA ALA A 558 36.36 1.77 67.98
C ALA A 558 35.43 2.11 69.15
N ALA A 559 34.16 1.69 69.09
CA ALA A 559 33.19 1.87 70.17
C ALA A 559 33.59 1.11 71.45
N ILE A 560 34.10 -0.13 71.31
CA ILE A 560 34.61 -0.92 72.44
C ILE A 560 35.85 -0.26 73.07
N ARG A 561 36.78 0.28 72.25
CA ARG A 561 37.97 0.99 72.73
C ARG A 561 37.60 2.26 73.52
N ARG A 562 36.61 3.03 73.04
CA ARG A 562 36.14 4.25 73.70
C ARG A 562 35.45 3.97 75.05
N ARG A 563 34.73 2.85 75.16
CA ARG A 563 34.07 2.41 76.41
C ARG A 563 35.05 1.89 77.47
N ARG A 564 36.25 1.45 77.07
CA ARG A 564 37.33 1.06 78.00
C ARG A 564 38.11 2.24 78.57
N GLN A 565 38.19 3.37 77.86
CA GLN A 565 38.90 4.57 78.34
C GLN A 565 38.10 5.40 79.37
N THR A 566 36.81 5.12 79.56
CA THR A 566 35.94 5.82 80.52
C THR A 566 35.81 5.12 81.88
N LYS A 567 36.60 4.07 82.13
CA LYS A 567 36.75 3.44 83.45
C LYS A 567 38.20 3.61 83.95
N VAL A 568 38.54 4.80 84.43
CA VAL A 568 39.66 5.04 85.35
C VAL A 568 39.16 5.98 86.43
#